data_AF-A0A6C0B856-F1
#
_entry.id   AF-A0A6C0B856-F1
#
_cell.length_a   1.000
_cell.length_b   1.000
_cell.length_c   1.000
_cell.angle_alpha   90.00
_cell.angle_beta   90.00
_cell.angle_gamma   90.00
#
_symmetry.space_group_name_H-M   'P 1'
#
loop_
_entity.id
_entity.type
_entity.pdbx_description
1 polymer ?
#
loop_
_entity_poly.entity_id
_entity_poly.type
_entity_poly.pdbx_seq_one_letter_code
_entity_poly.pdbx_strand_id
1 'polypeptide(L)'
;MYSASVLYFVCYVPELYANYKNKNVNIYNVPEKVIMLVATILALTYALLNENAELTTNYAPLVLLDAVALLMRLHYAYINHYVLAKTEDINVNVIELV
;
A
#
# COMPACT_ATOMS: atom_id res chain seq x y z
N MET A 1 19.87 -0.08 -18.20
CA MET A 1 19.62 -0.99 -17.06
C MET A 1 19.01 -0.27 -15.87
N TYR A 2 19.61 0.80 -15.32
CA TYR A 2 19.02 1.55 -14.18
C TYR A 2 17.82 2.46 -14.52
N SER A 3 17.54 2.67 -15.80
CA SER A 3 16.41 3.48 -16.26
C SER A 3 15.06 2.93 -15.78
N ALA A 4 14.92 1.61 -15.70
CA ALA A 4 13.71 0.96 -15.18
C ALA A 4 13.51 1.26 -13.69
N SER A 5 14.56 1.16 -12.87
CA SER A 5 14.52 1.48 -11.44
C SER A 5 14.13 2.93 -11.21
N VAL A 6 14.75 3.85 -11.96
CA VAL A 6 14.49 5.29 -11.83
C VAL A 6 13.05 5.62 -12.22
N LEU A 7 12.56 5.13 -13.35
CA LEU A 7 11.17 5.33 -13.77
C LEU A 7 10.19 4.79 -12.72
N TYR A 8 10.49 3.62 -12.15
CA TYR A 8 9.63 3.02 -11.14
C TYR A 8 9.59 3.84 -9.84
N PHE A 9 10.75 4.30 -9.35
CA PHE A 9 10.82 5.19 -8.19
C PHE A 9 10.03 6.49 -8.41
N VAL A 10 10.14 7.08 -9.61
CA VAL A 10 9.38 8.28 -9.97
C VAL A 10 7.88 8.04 -9.98
N CYS A 11 7.41 6.87 -10.43
CA CYS A 11 6.00 6.48 -10.34
C CYS A 11 5.52 6.24 -8.90
N TYR A 12 6.44 5.84 -8.03
CA TYR A 12 6.12 5.47 -6.64
C TYR A 12 5.94 6.67 -5.72
N VAL A 13 6.66 7.76 -5.97
CA VAL A 13 6.59 8.99 -5.15
C VAL A 13 5.19 9.60 -5.14
N PRO A 14 4.49 9.78 -6.28
CA PRO A 14 3.10 10.23 -6.30
C PRO A 14 2.14 9.30 -5.55
N GLU A 15 2.35 7.98 -5.63
CA GLU A 15 1.50 7.00 -4.94
C GLU A 15 1.64 7.12 -3.42
N LEU A 16 2.88 7.17 -2.91
CA LEU A 16 3.15 7.38 -1.48
C LEU A 16 2.62 8.74 -1.00
N TYR A 17 2.83 9.80 -1.79
CA TYR A 17 2.33 11.13 -1.47
C TYR A 17 0.80 11.17 -1.41
N ALA A 18 0.12 10.51 -2.35
CA ALA A 18 -1.33 10.39 -2.34
C ALA A 18 -1.83 9.60 -1.13
N ASN A 19 -1.18 8.49 -0.78
CA ASN A 19 -1.52 7.72 0.43
C ASN A 19 -1.37 8.56 1.70
N TYR A 20 -0.30 9.36 1.82
CA TYR A 20 -0.07 10.22 2.97
C TYR A 20 -1.05 11.41 3.03
N LYS A 21 -1.21 12.15 1.92
CA LYS A 21 -2.03 13.37 1.89
C LYS A 21 -3.53 13.08 1.93
N ASN A 22 -3.99 12.14 1.11
CA ASN A 22 -5.41 11.80 1.02
C ASN A 22 -5.83 10.78 2.10
N LYS A 23 -4.87 10.33 2.93
CA LYS A 23 -5.05 9.27 3.92
C LYS A 23 -5.83 8.10 3.33
N ASN A 24 -5.45 7.67 2.12
CA ASN A 24 -6.30 6.88 1.25
C ASN A 24 -6.95 5.72 2.00
N VAL A 25 -8.25 5.88 2.26
CA VAL A 25 -9.05 5.08 3.16
C VAL A 25 -9.61 3.84 2.48
N ASN A 26 -9.54 3.80 1.14
CA ASN A 26 -10.30 2.84 0.36
C ASN A 26 -9.79 1.41 0.60
N ILE A 27 -10.56 0.63 1.36
CA ILE A 27 -10.26 -0.77 1.65
C ILE A 27 -10.23 -1.62 0.37
N TYR A 28 -10.95 -1.22 -0.68
CA TYR A 28 -10.93 -1.90 -1.98
C TYR A 28 -9.57 -1.80 -2.69
N ASN A 29 -8.71 -0.85 -2.31
CA ASN A 29 -7.36 -0.71 -2.85
C ASN A 29 -6.32 -1.54 -2.07
N VAL A 30 -6.70 -2.17 -0.95
CA VAL A 30 -5.80 -3.02 -0.16
C VAL A 30 -5.52 -4.34 -0.88
N PRO A 31 -6.52 -5.11 -1.39
CA PRO A 31 -6.27 -6.36 -2.11
C PRO A 31 -5.35 -6.18 -3.32
N GLU A 32 -5.54 -5.12 -4.09
CA GLU A 32 -4.66 -4.77 -5.22
C GLU A 32 -3.20 -4.66 -4.77
N LYS A 33 -2.96 -3.96 -3.65
CA LYS A 33 -1.59 -3.76 -3.15
C LYS A 33 -1.00 -5.04 -2.56
N VAL A 34 -1.82 -5.91 -1.98
CA VAL A 34 -1.38 -7.25 -1.54
C VAL A 34 -0.93 -8.09 -2.74
N ILE A 35 -1.69 -8.09 -3.84
CA ILE A 35 -1.33 -8.82 -5.06
C ILE A 35 -0.01 -8.28 -5.62
N MET A 36 0.17 -6.96 -5.66
CA MET A 36 1.41 -6.33 -6.11
C MET A 36 2.61 -6.74 -5.24
N LEU A 37 2.47 -6.73 -3.92
CA LEU A 37 3.52 -7.15 -3.00
C LEU A 37 3.90 -8.63 -3.19
N VAL A 38 2.92 -9.52 -3.39
CA VAL A 38 3.20 -10.94 -3.67
C VAL A 38 3.94 -11.10 -5.00
N ALA A 39 3.52 -10.38 -6.04
CA ALA A 39 4.19 -10.41 -7.33
C ALA A 39 5.64 -9.91 -7.24
N THR A 40 5.91 -8.82 -6.50
CA THR A 40 7.27 -8.29 -6.34
C THR A 40 8.16 -9.17 -5.47
N ILE A 41 7.61 -9.85 -4.47
CA ILE A 41 8.33 -10.88 -3.69
C ILE A 41 8.72 -12.08 -4.58
N LEU A 42 7.80 -12.57 -5.42
CA LEU A 42 8.09 -13.66 -6.35
C LEU A 42 9.16 -13.26 -7.37
N ALA A 43 9.09 -12.04 -7.90
CA ALA A 43 10.09 -11.50 -8.82
C ALA A 43 11.48 -11.37 -8.16
N LEU A 44 11.53 -10.89 -6.91
CA LEU A 44 12.78 -10.83 -6.14
C LEU A 44 13.34 -12.23 -5.88
N THR A 45 12.48 -13.19 -5.51
CA THR A 45 12.90 -14.58 -5.27
C THR A 45 13.48 -15.19 -6.54
N TYR A 46 12.84 -14.98 -7.69
CA TYR A 46 13.38 -15.39 -8.99
C TYR A 46 14.74 -14.75 -9.28
N ALA A 47 14.90 -13.45 -9.01
CA ALA A 47 16.17 -12.75 -9.21
C ALA A 47 17.31 -13.34 -8.36
N LEU A 48 17.02 -13.66 -7.10
CA LEU A 48 17.97 -14.27 -6.17
C LEU A 48 18.37 -15.69 -6.60
N LEU A 49 17.41 -16.51 -7.02
CA LEU A 49 17.67 -17.89 -7.47
C LEU A 49 18.52 -17.97 -8.75
N ASN A 50 18.46 -16.94 -9.59
CA ASN A 50 19.25 -16.87 -10.83
C ASN A 50 20.53 -16.01 -10.69
N GLU A 51 20.90 -15.62 -9.46
CA GLU A 51 22.06 -14.77 -9.17
C GLU A 51 22.11 -13.47 -10.00
N ASN A 52 20.94 -12.95 -10.38
CA ASN A 52 20.85 -11.78 -11.24
C ASN A 52 20.86 -10.50 -10.39
N ALA A 53 22.04 -9.90 -10.27
CA ALA A 53 22.25 -8.66 -9.52
C ALA A 53 21.42 -7.47 -10.06
N GLU A 54 21.18 -7.42 -11.37
CA GLU A 54 20.40 -6.35 -12.00
C GLU A 54 18.92 -6.41 -11.58
N LEU A 55 18.33 -7.61 -11.60
CA LEU A 55 16.95 -7.81 -11.15
C LEU A 55 16.84 -7.64 -9.63
N THR A 56 17.82 -8.11 -8.87
CA THR A 56 17.83 -7.98 -7.40
C THR A 56 17.86 -6.52 -6.96
N THR A 57 18.73 -5.70 -7.56
CA THR A 57 18.83 -4.27 -7.25
C THR A 57 17.59 -3.47 -7.67
N ASN A 58 16.79 -4.00 -8.60
CA ASN A 58 15.49 -3.45 -8.97
C ASN A 58 14.38 -3.87 -7.99
N TYR A 59 14.21 -5.18 -7.76
CA TYR A 59 13.06 -5.67 -7.00
C TYR A 59 13.20 -5.55 -5.48
N ALA A 60 14.43 -5.50 -4.94
CA ALA A 60 14.64 -5.33 -3.51
C ALA A 60 14.03 -4.02 -2.97
N PRO A 61 14.31 -2.82 -3.54
CA PRO A 61 13.64 -1.61 -3.10
C PRO A 61 12.14 -1.61 -3.38
N LEU A 62 11.68 -2.31 -4.43
CA LEU A 62 10.25 -2.40 -4.77
C LEU A 62 9.44 -3.14 -3.70
N VAL A 63 9.95 -4.27 -3.22
CA VAL A 63 9.30 -5.00 -2.13
C VAL A 63 9.15 -4.13 -0.88
N LEU A 64 10.19 -3.33 -0.57
CA LEU A 64 10.18 -2.43 0.57
C LEU A 64 9.13 -1.31 0.41
N LEU A 65 9.07 -0.72 -0.78
CA LEU A 65 8.09 0.30 -1.13
C LEU A 65 6.65 -0.24 -1.16
N ASP A 66 6.42 -1.46 -1.64
CA ASP A 66 5.10 -2.13 -1.63
C ASP A 66 4.66 -2.41 -0.21
N ALA A 67 5.56 -2.89 0.65
CA ALA A 67 5.28 -3.14 2.06
C ALA A 67 4.88 -1.84 2.79
N VAL A 68 5.64 -0.76 2.61
CA VAL A 68 5.33 0.54 3.24
C VAL A 68 4.00 1.11 2.76
N ALA A 69 3.73 1.06 1.45
CA ALA A 69 2.47 1.53 0.90
C ALA A 69 1.28 0.70 1.40
N LEU A 70 1.42 -0.63 1.48
CA LEU A 70 0.39 -1.51 2.03
C LEU A 70 0.12 -1.20 3.51
N LEU A 71 1.17 -1.03 4.32
CA LEU A 71 1.05 -0.68 5.73
C LEU A 71 0.31 0.64 5.94
N MET A 72 0.60 1.67 5.14
CA MET A 72 -0.13 2.93 5.20
C MET A 72 -1.61 2.76 4.85
N ARG A 73 -1.93 2.03 3.77
CA ARG A 73 -3.33 1.78 3.37
C ARG A 73 -4.09 0.99 4.44
N LEU A 74 -3.47 -0.04 5.02
CA LEU A 74 -4.05 -0.80 6.13
C LEU A 74 -4.28 0.07 7.36
N HIS A 75 -3.31 0.91 7.73
CA HIS A 75 -3.41 1.81 8.87
C HIS A 75 -4.58 2.79 8.72
N TYR A 76 -4.71 3.43 7.55
CA TYR A 76 -5.79 4.38 7.31
C TYR A 76 -7.17 3.71 7.13
N ALA A 77 -7.23 2.55 6.47
CA ALA A 77 -8.46 1.77 6.38
C ALA A 77 -8.96 1.34 7.77
N TYR A 78 -8.04 0.90 8.65
CA TYR A 78 -8.36 0.53 10.03
C TYR A 78 -8.89 1.72 10.85
N ILE A 79 -8.18 2.86 10.81
CA ILE A 79 -8.62 4.08 11.51
C ILE A 79 -10.02 4.49 11.03
N ASN A 80 -10.28 4.48 9.73
CA ASN A 80 -11.56 4.91 9.23
C ASN A 80 -12.71 3.96 9.57
N HIS A 81 -12.48 2.65 9.55
CA HIS A 81 -13.48 1.69 10.04
C HIS A 81 -13.85 1.97 11.50
N TYR A 82 -12.86 2.28 12.35
CA TYR A 82 -13.12 2.63 13.74
C TYR A 82 -13.87 3.97 13.90
N VAL A 83 -13.52 4.97 13.11
CA VAL A 83 -14.19 6.30 13.12
C VAL A 83 -15.63 6.22 12.60
N LEU A 84 -15.88 5.45 11.53
CA LEU A 84 -17.22 5.25 10.99
C LEU A 84 -18.11 4.49 11.96
N ALA A 85 -17.62 3.39 12.54
CA ALA A 85 -18.37 2.64 13.56
C ALA A 85 -18.79 3.53 14.73
N LYS A 86 -17.87 4.37 15.23
CA LYS A 86 -18.14 5.31 16.30
C LYS A 86 -19.15 6.41 15.92
N THR A 87 -19.20 6.81 14.65
CA THR A 87 -20.13 7.84 14.17
C THR A 87 -21.54 7.28 13.99
N GLU A 88 -21.65 6.01 13.58
CA GLU A 88 -22.92 5.29 13.47
C GLU A 88 -23.57 5.12 14.86
N ASP A 89 -22.80 4.76 15.88
CA ASP A 89 -23.25 4.66 17.28
C ASP A 89 -23.80 5.99 17.84
N ILE A 90 -23.21 7.12 17.45
CA ILE A 90 -23.68 8.45 17.88
C ILE A 90 -25.00 8.81 17.19
N ASN A 91 -25.13 8.53 15.89
CA ASN A 91 -26.37 8.83 15.16
C ASN A 91 -27.56 7.98 15.63
N VAL A 92 -27.34 6.70 15.96
CA VAL A 92 -28.39 5.84 16.53
C VAL A 92 -28.88 6.39 17.88
N ASN A 93 -27.95 6.80 18.76
CA ASN A 93 -28.32 7.40 20.05
C ASN A 93 -29.12 8.71 19.91
N VAL A 94 -28.79 9.57 18.92
CA VAL A 94 -29.54 10.81 18.70
C VAL A 94 -30.96 10.55 18.21
N ILE A 95 -31.19 9.50 17.41
CA ILE A 95 -32.52 9.13 16.92
C ILE A 95 -33.39 8.55 18.05
N GLU A 96 -32.82 7.81 19.00
CA GLU A 96 -33.58 7.29 20.16
C GLU A 96 -33.94 8.37 21.20
N LEU A 97 -33.30 9.55 21.14
CA LEU A 97 -33.50 10.66 22.07
C LEU A 97 -34.54 11.70 21.59
N VAL A 98 -35.10 11.57 20.39
CA VAL A 98 -36.11 12.49 19.79
C VAL A 98 -37.46 11.79 19.68
#